data_AF-A0A849DYM0-F1
#
_entry.id   AF-A0A849DYM0-F1
#
_cell.length_a   1.000
_cell.length_b   1.000
_cell.length_c   1.000
_cell.angle_alpha   90.00
_cell.angle_beta   90.00
_cell.angle_gamma   90.00
#
_symmetry.space_group_name_H-M   'P 1'
#
loop_
_entity.id
_entity.type
_entity.pdbx_description
1 polymer ?
#
loop_
_entity_poly.entity_id
_entity_poly.type
_entity_poly.pdbx_seq_one_letter_code
_entity_poly.pdbx_strand_id
1 'polypeptide(L)'
;MENVTYIVSSVVVFSFVIMLLVIMLMVAAKKLVPQGLAKLNINEGSRELEVKPGASLLTALSTQKIFLPSACGGGGTCAMCKCKVLEGGGELLPTEAGQVTKAEAKEGVRLACQLKVKEDMVLDIEPEILDIKKYECTVRSNHNVATFIKELVVELPKGEKLDFRAGGYIQIDVPAYKDLSYKSFEVEDEYRGDWDQFNLWDCVANNDEDCFRAYSMASFPLEDDIIMLNIRIASPPPGTSYPPGICTSYTFNLKPGDKITISGPYGEFFAQETDRQMCFIGGRAGMAPM
;
A
#
# COMPACT_ATOMS: atom_id res chain seq x y z
N MET A 1 -48.17 41.60 -23.59
CA MET A 1 -47.09 41.11 -24.48
C MET A 1 -45.74 41.69 -24.10
N GLU A 2 -45.62 43.00 -23.83
CA GLU A 2 -44.34 43.63 -23.48
C GLU A 2 -43.62 43.00 -22.29
N ASN A 3 -44.32 42.75 -21.17
CA ASN A 3 -43.70 42.10 -19.99
C ASN A 3 -43.14 40.70 -20.28
N VAL A 4 -43.78 39.94 -21.16
CA VAL A 4 -43.32 38.60 -21.56
C VAL A 4 -42.04 38.72 -22.39
N THR A 5 -41.99 39.70 -23.31
CA THR A 5 -40.79 39.99 -24.11
C THR A 5 -39.61 40.44 -23.24
N TYR A 6 -39.85 41.25 -22.20
CA TYR A 6 -38.80 41.65 -21.25
C TYR A 6 -38.26 40.49 -20.43
N ILE A 7 -39.14 39.61 -19.93
CA ILE A 7 -38.72 38.41 -19.18
C ILE A 7 -37.90 37.48 -20.08
N VAL A 8 -38.39 37.18 -21.29
CA VAL A 8 -37.71 36.29 -22.23
C VAL A 8 -36.35 36.85 -22.65
N SER A 9 -36.26 38.14 -23.01
CA SER A 9 -34.99 38.76 -23.39
C SER A 9 -33.98 38.78 -22.25
N SER A 10 -34.43 39.05 -21.01
CA SER A 10 -33.56 39.01 -19.82
C SER A 10 -33.00 37.61 -19.57
N VAL A 11 -33.83 36.57 -19.70
CA VAL A 11 -33.40 35.16 -19.56
C VAL A 11 -32.39 34.79 -20.65
N VAL A 12 -32.61 35.19 -21.90
CA VAL A 12 -31.68 34.91 -23.00
C VAL A 12 -30.32 35.58 -22.76
N VAL A 13 -30.31 36.86 -22.37
CA VAL A 13 -29.06 37.58 -22.09
C VAL A 13 -28.32 36.95 -20.91
N PHE A 14 -29.02 36.64 -19.82
CA PHE A 14 -28.42 36.03 -18.65
C PHE A 14 -27.86 34.63 -18.95
N SER A 15 -28.61 33.81 -19.69
CA SER A 15 -28.16 32.49 -20.13
C SER A 15 -26.96 32.58 -21.06
N PHE A 16 -26.92 33.58 -21.95
CA PHE A 16 -25.80 33.81 -22.85
C PHE A 16 -24.53 34.17 -22.07
N VAL A 17 -24.62 35.08 -21.09
CA VAL A 17 -23.48 35.47 -20.25
C VAL A 17 -22.95 34.27 -19.45
N ILE A 18 -23.84 33.47 -18.85
CA ILE A 18 -23.42 32.24 -18.13
C ILE A 18 -22.75 31.26 -19.09
N MET A 19 -23.33 31.02 -20.26
CA MET A 19 -22.76 30.09 -21.24
C MET A 19 -21.39 30.56 -21.73
N LEU A 20 -21.21 31.87 -21.95
CA LEU A 20 -19.94 32.46 -22.33
C LEU A 20 -18.89 32.30 -21.22
N LEU A 21 -19.27 32.54 -19.97
CA LEU A 21 -18.40 32.32 -18.80
C LEU A 21 -18.00 30.84 -18.68
N VAL A 22 -18.94 29.91 -18.83
CA VAL A 22 -18.66 28.46 -18.79
C VAL A 22 -17.71 28.05 -19.91
N ILE A 23 -17.92 28.53 -21.15
CA ILE A 23 -17.03 28.25 -22.28
C ILE A 23 -15.63 28.82 -22.00
N MET A 24 -15.53 30.04 -21.47
CA MET A 24 -14.26 30.65 -21.10
C MET A 24 -13.52 29.82 -20.04
N LEU A 25 -14.22 29.34 -19.02
CA LEU A 25 -13.68 28.46 -17.99
C LEU A 25 -13.23 27.12 -18.57
N MET A 26 -13.99 26.52 -19.49
CA MET A 26 -13.60 25.26 -20.14
C MET A 26 -12.36 25.43 -21.05
N VAL A 27 -12.26 26.54 -21.79
CA VAL A 27 -11.08 26.84 -22.62
C VAL A 27 -9.85 27.08 -21.75
N ALA A 28 -10.00 27.82 -20.65
CA ALA A 28 -8.94 28.01 -19.67
C ALA A 28 -8.51 26.67 -19.06
N ALA A 29 -9.44 25.84 -18.60
CA ALA A 29 -9.17 24.51 -18.07
C ALA A 29 -8.45 23.62 -19.09
N LYS A 30 -8.87 23.63 -20.35
CA LYS A 30 -8.23 22.87 -21.43
C LYS A 30 -6.78 23.28 -21.70
N LYS A 31 -6.43 24.57 -21.51
CA LYS A 31 -5.07 25.08 -21.71
C LYS A 31 -4.18 24.97 -20.49
N LEU A 32 -4.74 25.08 -19.29
CA LEU A 32 -3.99 25.15 -18.03
C LEU A 32 -3.84 23.79 -17.33
N VAL A 33 -4.74 22.84 -17.61
CA VAL A 33 -4.69 21.49 -17.07
C VAL A 33 -4.15 20.55 -18.16
N PRO A 34 -3.15 19.70 -17.87
CA PRO A 34 -2.67 18.68 -18.80
C PRO A 34 -3.85 17.82 -19.30
N GLN A 35 -4.17 17.94 -20.58
CA GLN A 35 -5.22 17.15 -21.24
C GLN A 35 -4.53 16.04 -22.04
N GLY A 36 -4.30 14.90 -21.40
CA GLY A 36 -3.64 13.76 -22.02
C GLY A 36 -3.27 12.70 -20.98
N LEU A 37 -2.91 11.51 -21.44
CA LEU A 37 -2.18 10.55 -20.61
C LEU A 37 -0.75 11.05 -20.46
N ALA A 38 -0.21 10.97 -19.25
CA ALA A 38 1.21 11.21 -19.01
C ALA A 38 1.99 9.93 -19.33
N LYS A 39 3.12 10.07 -20.02
CA LYS A 39 4.04 8.98 -20.32
C LYS A 39 5.07 8.83 -19.21
N LEU A 40 5.17 7.63 -18.64
CA LEU A 40 6.23 7.27 -17.72
C LEU A 40 7.21 6.36 -18.47
N ASN A 41 8.45 6.83 -18.62
CA ASN A 41 9.54 6.04 -19.18
C ASN A 41 10.40 5.50 -18.04
N ILE A 42 10.54 4.17 -17.94
CA ILE A 42 11.29 3.51 -16.88
C ILE A 42 12.55 2.87 -17.48
N ASN A 43 13.71 3.20 -16.91
CA ASN A 43 15.03 2.67 -17.27
C ASN A 43 15.28 2.70 -18.79
N GLU A 44 15.28 3.89 -19.38
CA GLU A 44 15.60 4.13 -20.80
C GLU A 44 14.78 3.27 -21.79
N GLY A 45 13.47 3.14 -21.53
CA GLY A 45 12.54 2.42 -22.42
C GLY A 45 12.36 0.94 -22.10
N SER A 46 12.88 0.44 -20.97
CA SER A 46 12.58 -0.93 -20.52
C SER A 46 11.08 -1.18 -20.36
N ARG A 47 10.35 -0.16 -19.88
CA ARG A 47 8.88 -0.10 -19.84
C ARG A 47 8.43 1.32 -20.11
N GLU A 48 7.48 1.46 -21.04
CA GLU A 48 6.75 2.71 -21.27
C GLU A 48 5.31 2.53 -20.84
N LEU A 49 4.83 3.45 -20.00
CA LEU A 49 3.49 3.39 -19.44
C LEU A 49 2.75 4.67 -19.74
N GLU A 50 1.46 4.54 -20.04
CA GLU A 50 0.55 5.68 -20.15
C GLU A 50 -0.39 5.70 -18.95
N VAL A 51 -0.37 6.79 -18.18
CA VAL A 51 -1.14 6.91 -16.94
C VAL A 51 -1.97 8.19 -16.95
N LYS A 52 -3.12 8.14 -16.26
CA LYS A 52 -3.97 9.33 -16.09
C LYS A 52 -3.29 10.29 -15.10
N PRO A 53 -3.11 11.58 -15.46
CA PRO A 53 -2.61 12.57 -14.53
C PRO A 53 -3.52 12.72 -13.30
N GLY A 54 -2.93 13.09 -12.17
CA GLY A 54 -3.62 13.43 -10.91
C GLY A 54 -3.49 12.40 -9.79
N ALA A 55 -3.21 11.13 -10.12
CA ALA A 55 -2.89 10.09 -9.13
C ALA A 55 -1.47 10.27 -8.58
N SER A 56 -1.19 9.67 -7.42
CA SER A 56 0.19 9.54 -6.94
C SER A 56 0.99 8.63 -7.86
N LEU A 57 2.30 8.83 -7.94
CA LEU A 57 3.19 7.99 -8.73
C LEU A 57 3.15 6.53 -8.25
N LEU A 58 3.04 6.29 -6.95
CA LEU A 58 2.87 4.95 -6.37
C LEU A 58 1.60 4.25 -6.92
N THR A 59 0.46 4.95 -6.93
CA THR A 59 -0.81 4.38 -7.42
C THR A 59 -0.79 4.21 -8.94
N ALA A 60 -0.20 5.16 -9.67
CA ALA A 60 -0.06 5.09 -11.13
C ALA A 60 0.79 3.88 -11.56
N LEU A 61 1.93 3.65 -10.91
CA LEU A 61 2.80 2.49 -11.14
C LEU A 61 2.10 1.17 -10.76
N SER A 62 1.43 1.14 -9.60
CA SER A 62 0.70 -0.06 -9.14
C SER A 62 -0.40 -0.48 -10.11
N THR A 63 -1.12 0.48 -10.70
CA THR A 63 -2.15 0.21 -11.73
C THR A 63 -1.55 -0.46 -12.97
N GLN A 64 -0.29 -0.15 -13.28
CA GLN A 64 0.48 -0.72 -14.37
C GLN A 64 1.31 -1.95 -13.94
N LYS A 65 0.96 -2.56 -12.80
CA LYS A 65 1.61 -3.75 -12.23
C LYS A 65 3.08 -3.55 -11.88
N ILE A 66 3.46 -2.34 -11.50
CA ILE A 66 4.78 -2.03 -10.93
C ILE A 66 4.55 -1.66 -9.47
N PHE A 67 4.97 -2.55 -8.57
CA PHE A 67 4.68 -2.42 -7.15
C PHE A 67 5.91 -1.89 -6.42
N LEU A 68 5.98 -0.57 -6.23
CA LEU A 68 7.02 0.00 -5.38
C LEU A 68 6.81 -0.40 -3.91
N PRO A 69 7.90 -0.63 -3.15
CA PRO A 69 7.81 -0.93 -1.73
C PRO A 69 7.06 0.17 -0.96
N SER A 70 6.11 -0.20 -0.11
CA SER A 70 5.36 0.77 0.71
C SER A 70 4.75 0.12 1.95
N ALA A 71 5.26 0.44 3.13
CA ALA A 71 4.71 -0.10 4.38
C ALA A 71 3.48 0.69 4.88
N CYS A 72 3.40 1.99 4.57
CA CYS A 72 2.38 2.90 5.09
C CYS A 72 1.15 3.08 4.19
N GLY A 73 1.05 2.36 3.06
CA GLY A 73 -0.08 2.51 2.13
C GLY A 73 -0.17 3.89 1.46
N GLY A 74 0.93 4.67 1.46
CA GLY A 74 1.00 5.97 0.82
C GLY A 74 0.86 7.18 1.75
N GLY A 75 0.88 6.99 3.07
CA GLY A 75 0.86 8.08 4.06
C GLY A 75 2.14 8.94 4.16
N GLY A 76 3.18 8.66 3.36
CA GLY A 76 4.40 9.48 3.33
C GLY A 76 5.33 9.35 4.54
N THR A 77 5.10 8.38 5.43
CA THR A 77 5.84 8.27 6.71
C THR A 77 6.91 7.17 6.72
N CYS A 78 6.77 6.13 5.90
CA CYS A 78 7.68 4.96 5.96
C CYS A 78 8.94 5.07 5.10
N ALA A 79 9.03 6.06 4.20
CA ALA A 79 10.13 6.26 3.25
C ALA A 79 10.45 5.11 2.27
N MET A 80 9.78 3.95 2.34
CA MET A 80 10.05 2.79 1.48
C MET A 80 9.74 3.01 0.00
N CYS A 81 8.79 3.90 -0.32
CA CYS A 81 8.42 4.21 -1.71
C CYS A 81 9.37 5.24 -2.35
N LYS A 82 10.63 5.29 -1.90
CA LYS A 82 11.66 6.11 -2.53
C LYS A 82 11.91 5.56 -3.92
N CYS A 83 11.87 6.45 -4.91
CA CYS A 83 12.20 6.12 -6.28
C CYS A 83 12.94 7.31 -6.89
N LYS A 84 13.73 7.06 -7.92
CA LYS A 84 14.50 8.10 -8.58
C LYS A 84 13.74 8.58 -9.82
N VAL A 85 13.48 9.88 -9.85
CA VAL A 85 12.78 10.59 -10.91
C VAL A 85 13.80 11.51 -11.57
N LEU A 86 14.25 11.11 -12.76
CA LEU A 86 15.26 11.83 -13.53
C LEU A 86 14.68 13.11 -14.15
N GLU A 87 13.44 13.03 -14.65
CA GLU A 87 12.73 14.14 -15.28
C GLU A 87 11.23 14.13 -14.89
N GLY A 88 10.59 15.31 -14.87
CA GLY A 88 9.15 15.46 -14.60
C GLY A 88 8.74 15.41 -13.11
N GLY A 89 9.68 15.28 -12.17
CA GLY A 89 9.41 15.20 -10.73
C GLY A 89 9.18 16.53 -10.01
N GLY A 90 9.45 17.67 -10.67
CA GLY A 90 9.33 19.01 -10.09
C GLY A 90 10.20 19.25 -8.84
N GLU A 91 9.90 20.30 -8.09
CA GLU A 91 10.60 20.63 -6.84
C GLU A 91 10.17 19.75 -5.66
N LEU A 92 11.06 19.57 -4.67
CA LEU A 92 10.80 18.77 -3.47
C LEU A 92 9.57 19.27 -2.72
N LEU A 93 8.58 18.40 -2.49
CA LEU A 93 7.37 18.79 -1.78
C LEU A 93 7.61 18.85 -0.27
N PRO A 94 6.90 19.74 0.47
CA PRO A 94 6.98 19.78 1.93
C PRO A 94 6.59 18.44 2.60
N THR A 95 5.71 17.66 1.97
CA THR A 95 5.32 16.33 2.43
C THR A 95 6.43 15.29 2.31
N GLU A 96 7.45 15.55 1.50
CA GLU A 96 8.62 14.67 1.32
C GLU A 96 9.79 15.07 2.21
N ALA A 97 9.87 16.35 2.62
CA ALA A 97 11.01 16.94 3.31
C ALA A 97 11.36 16.25 4.65
N GLY A 98 10.42 15.51 5.24
CA GLY A 98 10.67 14.72 6.46
C GLY A 98 11.41 13.40 6.23
N GLN A 99 11.42 12.88 5.00
CA GLN A 99 11.98 11.56 4.67
C GLN A 99 13.02 11.59 3.55
N VAL A 100 13.06 12.68 2.77
CA VAL A 100 13.99 12.89 1.67
C VAL A 100 14.89 14.07 2.01
N THR A 101 16.18 13.81 2.11
CA THR A 101 17.20 14.83 2.34
C THR A 101 17.42 15.69 1.10
N LYS A 102 18.00 16.88 1.27
CA LYS A 102 18.33 17.75 0.13
C LYS A 102 19.36 17.13 -0.83
N ALA A 103 20.24 16.26 -0.33
CA ALA A 103 21.22 15.55 -1.16
C ALA A 103 20.51 14.53 -2.05
N GLU A 104 19.67 13.67 -1.46
CA GLU A 104 18.83 12.71 -2.19
C GLU A 104 17.93 13.41 -3.23
N ALA A 105 17.28 14.52 -2.85
CA ALA A 105 16.42 15.28 -3.76
C ALA A 105 17.20 15.84 -4.97
N LYS A 106 18.47 16.20 -4.80
CA LYS A 106 19.35 16.66 -5.89
C LYS A 106 19.71 15.53 -6.85
N GLU A 107 19.73 14.29 -6.37
CA GLU A 107 19.92 13.08 -7.18
C GLU A 107 18.61 12.57 -7.81
N GLY A 108 17.50 13.30 -7.63
CA GLY A 108 16.19 12.97 -8.18
C GLY A 108 15.39 11.98 -7.33
N VAL A 109 15.83 11.65 -6.11
CA VAL A 109 15.07 10.74 -5.22
C VAL A 109 13.84 11.46 -4.69
N ARG A 110 12.67 10.83 -4.85
CA ARG A 110 11.34 11.32 -4.46
C ARG A 110 10.53 10.26 -3.75
N LEU A 111 9.50 10.66 -3.00
CA LEU A 111 8.51 9.71 -2.48
C LEU A 111 7.38 9.51 -3.49
N ALA A 112 7.35 8.34 -4.11
CA ALA A 112 6.34 8.02 -5.11
C ALA A 112 4.89 8.17 -4.60
N CYS A 113 4.65 7.95 -3.31
CA CYS A 113 3.30 8.09 -2.75
C CYS A 113 2.81 9.53 -2.60
N GLN A 114 3.73 10.50 -2.48
CA GLN A 114 3.38 11.91 -2.30
C GLN A 114 3.45 12.69 -3.61
N LEU A 115 4.32 12.25 -4.53
CA LEU A 115 4.47 12.85 -5.85
C LEU A 115 3.26 12.53 -6.73
N LYS A 116 2.58 13.56 -7.25
CA LYS A 116 1.48 13.40 -8.22
C LYS A 116 1.99 13.44 -9.64
N VAL A 117 1.52 12.52 -10.48
CA VAL A 117 1.82 12.53 -11.92
C VAL A 117 1.03 13.66 -12.58
N LYS A 118 1.74 14.65 -13.14
CA LYS A 118 1.13 15.81 -13.82
C LYS A 118 1.56 15.92 -15.29
N GLU A 119 2.78 15.53 -15.58
CA GLU A 119 3.43 15.57 -16.88
C GLU A 119 4.21 14.26 -17.08
N ASP A 120 4.83 14.12 -18.25
CA ASP A 120 5.66 12.96 -18.57
C ASP A 120 6.86 12.90 -17.61
N MET A 121 7.21 11.69 -17.18
CA MET A 121 8.30 11.47 -16.23
C MET A 121 9.26 10.40 -16.73
N VAL A 122 10.55 10.58 -16.42
CA VAL A 122 11.58 9.56 -16.61
C VAL A 122 11.99 9.04 -15.25
N LEU A 123 11.90 7.73 -15.07
CA LEU A 123 12.08 7.03 -13.81
C LEU A 123 13.25 6.05 -13.91
N ASP A 124 13.98 5.95 -12.80
CA ASP A 124 15.07 4.99 -12.58
C ASP A 124 14.62 4.10 -11.40
N ILE A 125 14.21 2.88 -11.72
CA ILE A 125 13.63 1.89 -10.79
C ILE A 125 14.46 0.62 -10.86
N GLU A 126 14.81 0.06 -9.71
CA GLU A 126 15.57 -1.18 -9.65
C GLU A 126 14.84 -2.32 -10.38
N PRO A 127 15.53 -3.10 -11.24
CA PRO A 127 14.91 -4.17 -12.02
C PRO A 127 14.17 -5.20 -11.17
N GLU A 128 14.67 -5.50 -9.97
CA GLU A 128 14.04 -6.44 -9.03
C GLU A 128 12.61 -6.03 -8.67
N ILE A 129 12.34 -4.72 -8.57
CA ILE A 129 11.01 -4.19 -8.27
C ILE A 129 10.04 -4.36 -9.45
N LEU A 130 10.56 -4.40 -10.68
CA LEU A 130 9.75 -4.56 -11.90
C LEU A 130 9.20 -5.99 -12.05
N ASP A 131 9.84 -6.96 -11.40
CA ASP A 131 9.49 -8.38 -11.45
C ASP A 131 8.57 -8.82 -10.31
N ILE A 132 8.20 -7.89 -9.42
CA ILE A 132 7.28 -8.17 -8.30
C ILE A 132 5.89 -8.54 -8.82
N LYS A 133 5.37 -9.65 -8.31
CA LYS A 133 4.06 -10.20 -8.70
C LYS A 133 3.10 -10.22 -7.52
N LYS A 134 1.82 -10.35 -7.86
CA LYS A 134 0.75 -10.68 -6.91
C LYS A 134 0.41 -12.16 -7.02
N TYR A 135 0.23 -12.80 -5.87
CA TYR A 135 -0.12 -14.21 -5.75
C TYR A 135 -1.40 -14.34 -4.94
N GLU A 136 -2.38 -15.07 -5.49
CA GLU A 136 -3.56 -15.49 -4.73
C GLU A 136 -3.23 -16.81 -4.02
N CYS A 137 -2.92 -16.71 -2.73
CA CYS A 137 -2.51 -17.83 -1.90
C CYS A 137 -3.72 -18.47 -1.20
N THR A 138 -3.53 -19.70 -0.71
CA THR A 138 -4.53 -20.39 0.12
C THR A 138 -4.02 -20.49 1.54
N VAL A 139 -4.84 -20.15 2.53
CA VAL A 139 -4.47 -20.29 3.94
C VAL A 139 -4.39 -21.78 4.28
N ARG A 140 -3.21 -22.22 4.71
CA ARG A 140 -2.98 -23.59 5.19
C ARG A 140 -3.30 -23.72 6.66
N SER A 141 -2.80 -22.80 7.47
CA SER A 141 -3.02 -22.74 8.92
C SER A 141 -2.88 -21.32 9.47
N ASN A 142 -3.49 -21.06 10.62
CA ASN A 142 -3.49 -19.74 11.27
C ASN A 142 -3.58 -19.88 12.80
N HIS A 143 -2.60 -20.58 13.39
CA HIS A 143 -2.58 -20.97 14.80
C HIS A 143 -1.94 -19.89 15.67
N ASN A 144 -2.36 -19.77 16.94
CA ASN A 144 -1.63 -18.91 17.87
C ASN A 144 -0.28 -19.54 18.25
N VAL A 145 0.77 -18.71 18.21
CA VAL A 145 2.10 -19.01 18.75
C VAL A 145 2.41 -18.20 20.02
N ALA A 146 1.56 -17.22 20.32
CA ALA A 146 1.51 -16.50 21.58
C ALA A 146 0.11 -15.91 21.79
N THR A 147 -0.15 -15.35 22.97
CA THR A 147 -1.43 -14.71 23.33
C THR A 147 -1.97 -13.79 22.24
N PHE A 148 -1.11 -12.96 21.65
CA PHE A 148 -1.49 -11.95 20.67
C PHE A 148 -0.83 -12.14 19.30
N ILE A 149 -0.24 -13.31 19.04
CA ILE A 149 0.49 -13.57 17.79
C ILE A 149 0.00 -14.88 17.18
N LYS A 150 -0.37 -14.83 15.91
CA LYS A 150 -0.64 -16.00 15.09
C LYS A 150 0.46 -16.21 14.07
N GLU A 151 0.77 -17.48 13.81
CA GLU A 151 1.55 -17.91 12.66
C GLU A 151 0.58 -18.21 11.52
N LEU A 152 0.54 -17.30 10.55
CA LEU A 152 -0.23 -17.45 9.33
C LEU A 152 0.66 -18.14 8.29
N VAL A 153 0.26 -19.34 7.90
CA VAL A 153 0.93 -20.13 6.85
C VAL A 153 0.04 -20.13 5.62
N VAL A 154 0.58 -19.65 4.50
CA VAL A 154 -0.12 -19.59 3.22
C VAL A 154 0.62 -20.39 2.16
N GLU A 155 -0.12 -21.13 1.35
CA GLU A 155 0.39 -21.89 0.21
C GLU A 155 0.32 -21.04 -1.06
N LEU A 156 1.43 -20.96 -1.77
CA LEU A 156 1.51 -20.33 -3.08
C LEU A 156 0.71 -21.14 -4.13
N PRO A 157 0.24 -20.50 -5.22
CA PRO A 157 -0.33 -21.21 -6.36
C PRO A 157 0.60 -22.31 -6.88
N LYS A 158 0.02 -23.44 -7.32
CA LYS A 158 0.80 -24.58 -7.81
C LYS A 158 1.76 -24.17 -8.93
N GLY A 159 3.05 -24.41 -8.72
CA GLY A 159 4.11 -24.13 -9.70
C GLY A 159 4.71 -22.73 -9.62
N GLU A 160 4.15 -21.84 -8.79
CA GLU A 160 4.78 -20.57 -8.44
C GLU A 160 5.77 -20.78 -7.30
N LYS A 161 6.84 -19.97 -7.31
CA LYS A 161 7.81 -19.89 -6.23
C LYS A 161 8.13 -18.44 -5.97
N LEU A 162 8.31 -18.09 -4.70
CA LEU A 162 8.77 -16.77 -4.32
C LEU A 162 10.27 -16.83 -4.05
N ASP A 163 11.08 -16.25 -4.93
CA ASP A 163 12.53 -16.15 -4.70
C ASP A 163 12.80 -14.93 -3.81
N PHE A 164 12.99 -15.17 -2.51
CA PHE A 164 13.23 -14.12 -1.53
C PHE A 164 14.49 -14.38 -0.72
N ARG A 165 15.03 -13.32 -0.11
CA ARG A 165 16.16 -13.41 0.82
C ARG A 165 15.67 -13.28 2.25
N ALA A 166 16.28 -14.04 3.17
CA ALA A 166 15.97 -13.96 4.59
C ALA A 166 16.07 -12.52 5.10
N GLY A 167 15.07 -12.08 5.87
CA GLY A 167 14.89 -10.68 6.30
C GLY A 167 14.04 -9.82 5.35
N GLY A 168 13.64 -10.36 4.19
CA GLY A 168 12.62 -9.76 3.33
C GLY A 168 11.21 -9.76 3.92
N TYR A 169 10.30 -9.07 3.24
CA TYR A 169 8.88 -8.98 3.58
C TYR A 169 7.99 -9.07 2.33
N ILE A 170 6.72 -9.40 2.53
CA ILE A 170 5.64 -9.31 1.54
C ILE A 170 4.63 -8.28 1.99
N GLN A 171 3.73 -7.89 1.09
CA GLN A 171 2.53 -7.13 1.44
C GLN A 171 1.29 -8.01 1.30
N ILE A 172 0.40 -7.93 2.28
CA ILE A 172 -0.93 -8.55 2.23
C ILE A 172 -1.91 -7.49 1.74
N ASP A 173 -2.67 -7.82 0.69
CA ASP A 173 -3.82 -7.04 0.24
C ASP A 173 -5.04 -7.40 1.11
N VAL A 174 -5.76 -6.38 1.55
CA VAL A 174 -6.93 -6.48 2.43
C VAL A 174 -8.10 -5.82 1.72
N PRO A 175 -9.14 -6.58 1.34
CA PRO A 175 -10.33 -6.01 0.74
C PRO A 175 -11.11 -5.18 1.76
N ALA A 176 -12.01 -4.33 1.28
CA ALA A 176 -13.02 -3.71 2.13
C ALA A 176 -13.86 -4.78 2.87
N TYR A 177 -14.14 -4.56 4.16
CA TYR A 177 -14.95 -5.45 4.97
C TYR A 177 -15.66 -4.68 6.10
N LYS A 178 -16.81 -5.19 6.55
CA LYS A 178 -17.60 -4.57 7.63
C LYS A 178 -17.96 -5.58 8.70
N ASP A 179 -18.12 -5.07 9.91
CA ASP A 179 -18.62 -5.80 11.08
C ASP A 179 -17.84 -7.08 11.43
N LEU A 180 -16.51 -7.06 11.23
CA LEU A 180 -15.63 -8.17 11.57
C LEU A 180 -15.43 -8.21 13.09
N SER A 181 -16.15 -9.10 13.76
CA SER A 181 -16.11 -9.25 15.21
C SER A 181 -14.95 -10.14 15.66
N TYR A 182 -14.26 -9.75 16.73
CA TYR A 182 -13.19 -10.57 17.31
C TYR A 182 -13.72 -11.92 17.86
N LYS A 183 -15.03 -12.05 18.09
CA LYS A 183 -15.67 -13.30 18.52
C LYS A 183 -15.57 -14.42 17.47
N SER A 184 -15.31 -14.09 16.20
CA SER A 184 -15.11 -15.11 15.16
C SER A 184 -13.68 -15.66 15.12
N PHE A 185 -12.75 -15.09 15.88
CA PHE A 185 -11.36 -15.52 15.87
C PHE A 185 -11.20 -16.85 16.59
N GLU A 186 -10.47 -17.77 15.95
CA GLU A 186 -10.07 -19.03 16.55
C GLU A 186 -8.81 -18.81 17.36
N VAL A 187 -8.94 -18.62 18.68
CA VAL A 187 -7.83 -18.52 19.63
C VAL A 187 -7.83 -19.77 20.50
N GLU A 188 -6.69 -20.47 20.56
CA GLU A 188 -6.48 -21.67 21.36
C GLU A 188 -6.62 -21.37 22.87
N ASP A 189 -7.15 -22.34 23.63
CA ASP A 189 -7.60 -22.14 25.00
C ASP A 189 -6.52 -21.60 25.95
N GLU A 190 -5.26 -22.01 25.75
CA GLU A 190 -4.12 -21.54 26.56
C GLU A 190 -3.85 -20.03 26.42
N TYR A 191 -4.29 -19.42 25.32
CA TYR A 191 -4.06 -18.01 25.00
C TYR A 191 -5.24 -17.10 25.33
N ARG A 192 -6.38 -17.64 25.78
CA ARG A 192 -7.61 -16.88 25.99
C ARG A 192 -7.63 -16.01 27.24
N GLY A 193 -6.80 -16.31 28.25
CA GLY A 193 -6.84 -15.65 29.56
C GLY A 193 -6.82 -14.11 29.48
N ASP A 194 -5.87 -13.55 28.74
CA ASP A 194 -5.79 -12.09 28.56
C ASP A 194 -6.93 -11.54 27.67
N TRP A 195 -7.42 -12.32 26.71
CA TRP A 195 -8.52 -11.90 25.85
C TRP A 195 -9.81 -11.72 26.64
N ASP A 196 -10.09 -12.63 27.57
CA ASP A 196 -11.20 -12.57 28.50
C ASP A 196 -11.01 -11.43 29.49
N GLN A 197 -9.82 -11.33 30.10
CA GLN A 197 -9.52 -10.30 31.10
C GLN A 197 -9.70 -8.88 30.56
N PHE A 198 -9.31 -8.64 29.31
CA PHE A 198 -9.38 -7.32 28.68
C PHE A 198 -10.61 -7.13 27.78
N ASN A 199 -11.55 -8.08 27.78
CA ASN A 199 -12.76 -8.07 26.94
C ASN A 199 -12.45 -7.78 25.46
N LEU A 200 -11.36 -8.35 24.93
CA LEU A 200 -10.95 -8.11 23.54
C LEU A 200 -11.98 -8.62 22.53
N TRP A 201 -12.77 -9.62 22.94
CA TRP A 201 -13.85 -10.20 22.15
C TRP A 201 -14.91 -9.19 21.71
N ASP A 202 -15.09 -8.08 22.43
CA ASP A 202 -16.09 -7.07 22.09
C ASP A 202 -15.63 -6.11 20.98
N CYS A 203 -14.38 -6.25 20.51
CA CYS A 203 -13.87 -5.46 19.39
C CYS A 203 -14.55 -5.85 18.07
N VAL A 204 -14.84 -4.83 17.26
CA VAL A 204 -15.34 -4.98 15.88
C VAL A 204 -14.49 -4.10 14.98
N ALA A 205 -13.88 -4.71 13.96
CA ALA A 205 -13.07 -4.01 12.97
C ALA A 205 -13.88 -3.72 11.70
N ASN A 206 -13.60 -2.57 11.09
CA ASN A 206 -14.24 -2.12 9.85
C ASN A 206 -13.17 -1.54 8.92
N ASN A 207 -13.34 -1.79 7.62
CA ASN A 207 -12.49 -1.29 6.56
C ASN A 207 -13.34 -0.87 5.35
N ASP A 208 -13.33 0.42 5.03
CA ASP A 208 -14.15 0.98 3.95
C ASP A 208 -13.53 0.84 2.55
N GLU A 209 -12.22 0.65 2.48
CA GLU A 209 -11.47 0.69 1.23
C GLU A 209 -10.43 -0.42 1.17
N ASP A 210 -10.12 -0.90 -0.03
CA ASP A 210 -9.02 -1.85 -0.22
C ASP A 210 -7.70 -1.21 0.23
N CYS A 211 -6.91 -1.96 1.00
CA CYS A 211 -5.60 -1.49 1.45
C CYS A 211 -4.59 -2.63 1.50
N PHE A 212 -3.34 -2.34 1.83
CA PHE A 212 -2.31 -3.37 1.98
C PHE A 212 -1.36 -3.04 3.13
N ARG A 213 -0.70 -4.04 3.70
CA ARG A 213 0.29 -3.89 4.77
C ARG A 213 1.45 -4.87 4.64
N ALA A 214 2.64 -4.42 5.03
CA ALA A 214 3.86 -5.21 4.98
C ALA A 214 3.98 -6.17 6.19
N TYR A 215 4.43 -7.40 5.93
CA TYR A 215 4.76 -8.42 6.92
C TYR A 215 6.02 -9.17 6.52
N SER A 216 6.98 -9.26 7.44
CA SER A 216 8.21 -10.01 7.25
C SER A 216 7.93 -11.51 7.10
N MET A 217 8.66 -12.16 6.18
CA MET A 217 8.64 -13.61 6.09
C MET A 217 9.34 -14.22 7.29
N ALA A 218 8.73 -15.26 7.85
CA ALA A 218 9.31 -16.15 8.85
C ALA A 218 9.80 -17.47 8.24
N SER A 219 9.38 -17.80 7.01
CA SER A 219 9.89 -18.96 6.29
C SER A 219 11.32 -18.74 5.80
N PHE A 220 12.05 -19.83 5.66
CA PHE A 220 13.36 -19.80 5.01
C PHE A 220 13.20 -19.94 3.48
N PRO A 221 14.05 -19.33 2.63
CA PRO A 221 13.89 -19.35 1.18
C PRO A 221 13.82 -20.74 0.51
N LEU A 222 14.21 -21.82 1.18
CA LEU A 222 14.09 -23.20 0.66
C LEU A 222 12.74 -23.87 0.96
N GLU A 223 11.85 -23.19 1.69
CA GLU A 223 10.46 -23.62 1.88
C GLU A 223 9.60 -23.10 0.72
N ASP A 224 9.85 -23.63 -0.47
CA ASP A 224 9.45 -23.05 -1.75
C ASP A 224 7.92 -22.90 -1.98
N ASP A 225 7.09 -23.66 -1.26
CA ASP A 225 5.65 -23.75 -1.48
C ASP A 225 4.82 -22.97 -0.46
N ILE A 226 5.43 -22.49 0.62
CA ILE A 226 4.75 -21.80 1.71
C ILE A 226 5.40 -20.48 2.10
N ILE A 227 4.58 -19.58 2.60
CA ILE A 227 5.02 -18.35 3.26
C ILE A 227 4.46 -18.36 4.68
N MET A 228 5.36 -18.21 5.65
CA MET A 228 5.00 -18.13 7.07
C MET A 228 5.15 -16.70 7.55
N LEU A 229 4.18 -16.22 8.32
CA LEU A 229 4.15 -14.85 8.84
C LEU A 229 3.75 -14.86 10.32
N ASN A 230 4.49 -14.13 11.15
CA ASN A 230 4.08 -13.88 12.53
C ASN A 230 3.31 -12.57 12.63
N ILE A 231 1.99 -12.66 12.77
CA ILE A 231 1.10 -11.50 12.79
C ILE A 231 0.67 -11.24 14.23
N ARG A 232 0.98 -10.04 14.75
CA ARG A 232 0.47 -9.58 16.03
C ARG A 232 -0.87 -8.87 15.85
N ILE A 233 -1.89 -9.21 16.64
CA ILE A 233 -3.16 -8.47 16.65
C ILE A 233 -2.95 -7.05 17.16
N ALA A 234 -3.39 -6.05 16.37
CA ALA A 234 -3.37 -4.65 16.75
C ALA A 234 -4.74 -4.24 17.32
N SER A 235 -5.06 -4.76 18.50
CA SER A 235 -6.23 -4.30 19.27
C SER A 235 -6.09 -2.82 19.67
N PRO A 236 -7.21 -2.11 19.93
CA PRO A 236 -7.17 -0.74 20.41
C PRO A 236 -6.23 -0.58 21.62
N PRO A 237 -5.39 0.48 21.66
CA PRO A 237 -4.59 0.75 22.84
C PRO A 237 -5.47 0.88 24.10
N PRO A 238 -5.05 0.33 25.26
CA PRO A 238 -5.84 0.40 26.48
C PRO A 238 -6.25 1.83 26.84
N GLY A 239 -7.53 2.03 27.18
CA GLY A 239 -8.07 3.33 27.57
C GLY A 239 -8.32 4.31 26.41
N THR A 240 -8.26 3.84 25.16
CA THR A 240 -8.54 4.67 23.97
C THR A 240 -9.81 4.22 23.26
N SER A 241 -10.38 5.10 22.44
CA SER A 241 -11.49 4.82 21.53
C SER A 241 -11.03 4.61 20.08
N TYR A 242 -9.73 4.38 19.88
CA TYR A 242 -9.20 4.14 18.54
C TYR A 242 -9.74 2.83 17.96
N PRO A 243 -9.97 2.77 16.64
CA PRO A 243 -10.46 1.55 16.01
C PRO A 243 -9.42 0.43 16.06
N PRO A 244 -9.86 -0.84 16.01
CA PRO A 244 -8.94 -1.96 15.84
C PRO A 244 -8.14 -1.89 14.54
N GLY A 245 -6.97 -2.53 14.52
CA GLY A 245 -6.10 -2.56 13.35
C GLY A 245 -6.71 -3.34 12.19
N ILE A 246 -6.76 -2.72 11.01
CA ILE A 246 -7.43 -3.24 9.81
C ILE A 246 -6.85 -4.59 9.37
N CYS A 247 -5.60 -4.61 8.89
CA CYS A 247 -5.02 -5.81 8.31
C CYS A 247 -4.85 -6.96 9.32
N THR A 248 -4.50 -6.64 10.57
CA THR A 248 -4.34 -7.65 11.62
C THR A 248 -5.68 -8.30 12.00
N SER A 249 -6.78 -7.53 11.98
CA SER A 249 -8.12 -8.10 12.25
C SER A 249 -8.56 -9.02 11.11
N TYR A 250 -8.35 -8.61 9.86
CA TYR A 250 -8.62 -9.44 8.68
C TYR A 250 -7.84 -10.75 8.73
N THR A 251 -6.53 -10.69 8.94
CA THR A 251 -5.65 -11.87 8.95
C THR A 251 -5.89 -12.79 10.15
N PHE A 252 -6.23 -12.27 11.33
CA PHE A 252 -6.61 -13.10 12.49
C PHE A 252 -7.89 -13.91 12.27
N ASN A 253 -8.79 -13.41 11.43
CA ASN A 253 -10.05 -14.06 11.11
C ASN A 253 -9.93 -15.19 10.08
N LEU A 254 -8.82 -15.24 9.33
CA LEU A 254 -8.63 -16.21 8.26
C LEU A 254 -8.60 -17.64 8.80
N LYS A 255 -9.25 -18.55 8.08
CA LYS A 255 -9.33 -19.98 8.39
C LYS A 255 -8.66 -20.81 7.28
N PRO A 256 -8.24 -22.05 7.57
CA PRO A 256 -7.74 -22.96 6.54
C PRO A 256 -8.70 -23.06 5.34
N GLY A 257 -8.17 -22.88 4.13
CA GLY A 257 -8.92 -22.87 2.87
C GLY A 257 -9.30 -21.47 2.35
N ASP A 258 -9.22 -20.44 3.18
CA ASP A 258 -9.49 -19.07 2.75
C ASP A 258 -8.47 -18.57 1.72
N LYS A 259 -8.87 -17.62 0.89
CA LYS A 259 -8.01 -16.98 -0.11
C LYS A 259 -7.46 -15.66 0.41
N ILE A 260 -6.19 -15.41 0.12
CA ILE A 260 -5.47 -14.20 0.50
C ILE A 260 -4.53 -13.78 -0.62
N THR A 261 -4.57 -12.51 -0.99
CA THR A 261 -3.68 -11.96 -2.02
C THR A 261 -2.48 -11.32 -1.36
N ILE A 262 -1.29 -11.69 -1.84
CA ILE A 262 -0.02 -11.12 -1.39
C ILE A 262 0.76 -10.56 -2.56
N SER A 263 1.70 -9.65 -2.30
CA SER A 263 2.68 -9.17 -3.27
C SER A 263 4.08 -9.14 -2.68
N GLY A 264 5.09 -9.31 -3.53
CA GLY A 264 6.49 -9.29 -3.14
C GLY A 264 7.34 -10.22 -4.01
N PRO A 265 8.58 -10.51 -3.58
CA PRO A 265 9.17 -10.13 -2.30
C PRO A 265 9.74 -8.70 -2.31
N TYR A 266 9.83 -8.10 -1.12
CA TYR A 266 10.50 -6.82 -0.88
C TYR A 266 11.56 -6.99 0.20
N GLY A 267 12.52 -6.07 0.32
CA GLY A 267 13.41 -6.04 1.48
C GLY A 267 14.71 -5.30 1.24
N GLU A 268 15.23 -4.74 2.33
CA GLU A 268 16.59 -4.16 2.41
C GLU A 268 17.35 -4.73 3.63
N PHE A 269 16.65 -5.46 4.50
CA PHE A 269 17.21 -6.02 5.73
C PHE A 269 17.79 -7.41 5.45
N PHE A 270 18.97 -7.45 4.85
CA PHE A 270 19.67 -8.70 4.54
C PHE A 270 20.95 -8.83 5.36
N ALA A 271 21.31 -10.07 5.70
CA ALA A 271 22.60 -10.36 6.30
C ALA A 271 23.73 -9.90 5.36
N GLN A 272 24.75 -9.26 5.93
CA GLN A 272 25.96 -8.89 5.19
C GLN A 272 26.85 -10.12 5.01
N GLU A 273 27.39 -10.30 3.80
CA GLU A 273 28.32 -11.40 3.49
C GLU A 273 29.69 -11.12 4.12
N THR A 274 29.84 -11.49 5.40
CA THR A 274 31.07 -11.31 6.17
C THR A 274 31.25 -12.45 7.18
N ASP A 275 32.49 -12.74 7.56
CA ASP A 275 32.82 -13.73 8.61
C ASP A 275 32.72 -13.18 10.04
N ARG A 276 32.15 -11.98 10.22
CA ARG A 276 32.04 -11.35 11.54
C ARG A 276 30.93 -12.02 12.35
N GLN A 277 31.08 -12.00 13.67
CA GLN A 277 30.01 -12.44 14.58
C GLN A 277 28.77 -11.56 14.39
N MET A 278 27.62 -12.21 14.15
CA MET A 278 26.32 -11.56 14.07
C MET A 278 25.59 -11.69 15.41
N CYS A 279 24.93 -10.61 15.84
CA CYS A 279 24.10 -10.59 17.05
C CYS A 279 22.67 -10.20 16.65
N PHE A 280 21.73 -11.13 16.78
CA PHE A 280 20.33 -10.93 16.46
C PHE A 280 19.55 -10.57 17.73
N ILE A 281 18.76 -9.51 17.66
CA ILE A 281 17.92 -9.05 18.77
C ILE A 281 16.52 -8.85 18.20
N GLY A 282 15.56 -9.64 18.67
CA GLY A 282 14.18 -9.48 18.27
C GLY A 282 13.21 -9.71 19.43
N GLY A 283 11.96 -9.34 19.18
CA GLY A 283 10.90 -9.45 20.18
C GLY A 283 9.52 -9.32 19.56
N ARG A 284 8.53 -9.99 20.17
CA ARG A 284 7.16 -10.10 19.66
C ARG A 284 7.16 -10.60 18.20
N ALA A 285 6.36 -10.01 17.33
CA ALA A 285 6.31 -10.35 15.90
C ALA A 285 7.62 -10.06 15.15
N GLY A 286 8.53 -9.26 15.74
CA GLY A 286 9.87 -9.04 15.21
C GLY A 286 10.77 -10.29 15.23
N MET A 287 10.24 -11.44 15.67
CA MET A 287 10.90 -12.73 15.53
C MET A 287 10.74 -13.38 14.15
N ALA A 288 9.82 -12.90 13.31
CA ALA A 288 9.71 -13.42 11.94
C ALA A 288 11.00 -13.27 11.11
N PRO A 289 11.61 -12.08 10.97
CA PRO A 289 12.78 -11.91 10.09
C PRO A 289 14.12 -12.34 10.71
N MET A 290 14.12 -12.92 11.92
CA MET A 290 15.32 -13.27 12.69
C MET A 290 15.68 -14.73 12.49
#